data_AF-A0A9W7TCC4-F1
#
_entry.id   AF-A0A9W7TCC4-F1
#
_cell.length_a   1.000
_cell.length_b   1.000
_cell.length_c   1.000
_cell.angle_alpha   90.00
_cell.angle_beta   90.00
_cell.angle_gamma   90.00
#
_symmetry.space_group_name_H-M   'P 1'
#
loop_
_entity.id
_entity.type
_entity.pdbx_description
1 polymer ?
#
loop_
_entity_poly.entity_id
_entity_poly.type
_entity_poly.pdbx_seq_one_letter_code
_entity_poly.pdbx_strand_id
1 'polypeptide(L)'
;MDSANQDINLNSPHKGLGSDSLSDVPEERGAVAVSPVTLPPGLTEEEAEELRLELTKVEEEMYTLRQVLSAKERHAAELKRKLGLSPLSELKQNITKSWQDVQTSNAYLSASSTLDDIANSEVYKKTQETLSQAGQKTSAAFSTVGTAISRKLGDMRALPFSNSFG
;
A
#
# COMPACT_ATOMS: atom_id res chain seq x y z
N MET A 1 -15.47 -17.97 17.89
CA MET A 1 -15.00 -18.55 19.15
C MET A 1 -15.31 -20.04 19.07
N ASP A 2 -14.39 -20.98 18.95
CA ASP A 2 -12.92 -20.94 19.03
C ASP A 2 -12.35 -22.10 18.20
N SER A 3 -11.26 -21.82 17.47
CA SER A 3 -10.48 -22.80 16.73
C SER A 3 -9.65 -23.64 17.67
N ALA A 4 -9.59 -24.95 17.38
CA ALA A 4 -8.78 -25.93 18.09
C ALA A 4 -7.30 -25.52 18.18
N ASN A 5 -6.80 -25.55 19.41
CA ASN A 5 -5.40 -25.31 19.78
C ASN A 5 -4.47 -26.30 19.07
N GLN A 6 -3.46 -25.79 18.38
CA GLN A 6 -2.30 -26.54 17.92
C GLN A 6 -1.21 -26.47 19.00
N ASP A 7 -0.84 -27.62 19.55
CA ASP A 7 0.23 -27.77 20.53
C ASP A 7 1.60 -27.53 19.86
N ILE A 8 2.17 -26.35 20.07
CA ILE A 8 3.59 -26.05 19.78
C ILE A 8 4.43 -26.50 20.97
N ASN A 9 4.94 -27.74 20.90
CA ASN A 9 5.94 -28.24 21.83
C ASN A 9 7.33 -27.69 21.46
N LEU A 10 7.80 -26.69 22.21
CA LEU A 10 9.10 -26.03 22.04
C LEU A 10 10.11 -26.42 23.14
N ASN A 11 10.18 -27.69 23.53
CA ASN A 11 11.21 -28.12 24.48
C ASN A 11 12.40 -28.82 23.76
N SER A 12 13.44 -28.05 23.47
CA SER A 12 14.79 -28.57 23.25
C SER A 12 15.79 -27.62 23.93
N PRO A 13 16.45 -28.04 25.03
CA PRO A 13 17.44 -27.22 25.70
C PRO A 13 18.81 -27.45 25.07
N HIS A 14 19.23 -26.59 24.15
CA HIS A 14 20.65 -26.52 23.80
C HIS A 14 21.38 -25.60 24.79
N LYS A 15 22.06 -26.25 25.74
CA LYS A 15 23.02 -25.67 26.68
C LYS A 15 24.41 -25.77 26.07
N GLY A 16 25.12 -24.64 25.98
CA GLY A 16 26.53 -24.53 25.59
C GLY A 16 26.87 -23.06 25.34
N LEU A 17 27.08 -22.24 26.37
CA LEU A 17 28.38 -21.96 27.03
C LEU A 17 29.48 -21.53 26.05
N GLY A 18 29.91 -20.27 26.19
CA GLY A 18 31.12 -19.75 25.55
C GLY A 18 31.08 -18.26 25.21
N SER A 19 30.61 -17.39 26.11
CA SER A 19 30.92 -15.96 26.03
C SER A 19 31.85 -15.64 27.18
N ASP A 20 33.15 -15.81 26.94
CA ASP A 20 34.18 -15.30 27.84
C ASP A 20 35.00 -14.24 27.08
N SER A 21 34.75 -13.00 27.52
CA SER A 21 35.75 -11.99 27.82
C SER A 21 36.67 -11.52 26.69
N LEU A 22 36.25 -10.43 26.07
CA LEU A 22 37.13 -9.47 25.41
C LEU A 22 37.93 -8.70 26.48
N SER A 23 39.23 -8.51 26.19
CA SER A 23 40.13 -7.46 26.70
C SER A 23 41.22 -7.95 27.67
N ASP A 24 42.38 -8.31 27.12
CA ASP A 24 43.63 -7.68 27.58
C ASP A 24 44.66 -7.69 26.45
N VAL A 25 45.18 -6.52 26.12
CA VAL A 25 46.26 -6.28 25.15
C VAL A 25 47.38 -5.60 25.92
N PRO A 26 48.63 -6.07 25.74
CA PRO A 26 49.71 -5.11 25.56
C PRO A 26 50.42 -5.33 24.23
N GLU A 27 50.55 -4.21 23.51
CA GLU A 27 51.40 -4.03 22.35
C GLU A 27 52.85 -4.41 22.65
N GLU A 28 53.52 -5.15 21.76
CA GLU A 28 54.86 -4.75 21.33
C GLU A 28 55.29 -5.41 20.00
N ARG A 29 55.59 -4.55 19.03
CA ARG A 29 56.59 -4.69 17.94
C ARG A 29 56.58 -5.96 17.07
N GLY A 30 56.11 -5.72 15.84
CA GLY A 30 57.06 -5.69 14.71
C GLY A 30 57.45 -7.02 14.10
N ALA A 31 56.58 -7.54 13.23
CA ALA A 31 56.99 -8.15 11.97
C ALA A 31 55.78 -8.17 11.04
N VAL A 32 55.92 -7.56 9.86
CA VAL A 32 54.98 -7.72 8.74
C VAL A 32 55.17 -9.15 8.24
N ALA A 33 54.54 -10.12 8.90
CA ALA A 33 54.42 -11.47 8.37
C ALA A 33 53.30 -11.46 7.34
N VAL A 34 53.65 -11.15 6.09
CA VAL A 34 52.92 -11.75 4.98
C VAL A 34 53.14 -13.25 5.15
N SER A 35 52.14 -13.96 5.66
CA SER A 35 52.17 -15.43 5.67
C SER A 35 52.50 -15.88 4.25
N PRO A 36 53.57 -16.67 4.04
CA PRO A 36 53.76 -17.29 2.74
C PRO A 36 52.52 -18.13 2.50
N VAL A 37 51.87 -17.95 1.35
CA VAL A 37 50.85 -18.86 0.86
C VAL A 37 51.57 -20.20 0.65
N THR A 38 51.63 -21.03 1.69
CA THR A 38 52.23 -22.35 1.60
C THR A 38 51.32 -23.18 0.70
N LEU A 39 51.88 -23.65 -0.42
CA LEU A 39 51.19 -24.52 -1.35
C LEU A 39 50.58 -25.72 -0.61
N PRO A 40 49.35 -26.15 -0.95
CA PRO A 40 48.75 -27.32 -0.34
C PRO A 40 49.66 -28.55 -0.52
N PRO A 41 49.79 -29.41 0.50
CA PRO A 41 50.71 -30.54 0.46
C PRO A 41 50.36 -31.48 -0.70
N GLY A 42 51.31 -31.64 -1.64
CA GLY A 42 51.16 -32.47 -2.83
C GLY A 42 51.02 -31.71 -4.16
N LEU A 43 50.95 -30.37 -4.14
CA LEU A 43 50.88 -29.54 -5.33
C LEU A 43 52.26 -28.94 -5.64
N THR A 44 52.77 -29.14 -6.85
CA THR A 44 54.01 -28.50 -7.31
C THR A 44 53.76 -27.03 -7.66
N GLU A 45 54.80 -26.19 -7.65
CA GLU A 45 54.67 -24.76 -7.94
C GLU A 45 54.13 -24.52 -9.36
N GLU A 46 54.58 -25.31 -10.34
CA GLU A 46 54.09 -25.25 -11.73
C GLU A 46 52.59 -25.54 -11.84
N GLU A 47 52.09 -26.57 -11.17
CA GLU A 47 50.66 -26.90 -11.13
C GLU A 47 49.84 -25.78 -10.46
N ALA A 48 50.41 -25.14 -9.44
CA ALA A 48 49.76 -24.02 -8.76
C ALA A 48 49.67 -22.77 -9.65
N GLU A 49 50.68 -22.51 -10.48
CA GLU A 49 50.66 -21.42 -11.47
C GLU A 49 49.65 -21.71 -12.60
N GLU A 50 49.60 -22.94 -13.12
CA GLU A 50 48.59 -23.34 -14.12
C GLU A 50 47.16 -23.16 -13.60
N LEU A 51 46.89 -23.60 -12.36
CA LEU A 51 45.56 -23.43 -11.75
C LEU A 51 45.18 -21.95 -11.58
N ARG A 52 46.13 -21.07 -11.28
CA ARG A 52 45.87 -19.61 -11.20
C ARG A 52 45.55 -19.02 -12.57
N LEU A 53 46.23 -19.48 -13.62
CA LEU A 53 45.95 -19.06 -15.00
C LEU A 53 44.57 -19.54 -15.46
N GLU A 54 44.24 -20.81 -15.20
CA GLU A 54 42.93 -21.36 -15.53
C GLU A 54 41.81 -20.66 -14.76
N LEU A 55 42.00 -20.41 -13.45
CA LEU A 55 41.05 -19.66 -12.65
C LEU A 55 40.81 -18.27 -13.23
N THR A 56 41.88 -17.54 -13.57
CA THR A 56 41.78 -16.21 -14.19
C THR A 56 40.98 -16.26 -15.49
N LYS A 57 41.26 -17.25 -16.35
CA LYS A 57 40.52 -17.45 -17.60
C LYS A 57 39.04 -17.75 -17.35
N VAL A 58 38.71 -18.62 -16.40
CA VAL A 58 37.32 -18.95 -16.04
C VAL A 58 36.59 -17.72 -15.50
N GLU A 59 37.26 -16.87 -14.72
CA GLU A 59 36.70 -15.61 -14.22
C GLU A 59 36.39 -14.62 -15.35
N GLU A 60 37.28 -14.50 -16.35
CA GLU A 60 37.06 -13.68 -17.55
C GLU A 60 35.89 -14.21 -18.40
N GLU A 61 35.79 -15.53 -18.58
CA GLU A 61 34.67 -16.17 -19.26
C GLU A 61 33.36 -15.92 -18.49
N MET A 62 33.36 -16.07 -17.16
CA MET A 62 32.21 -15.75 -16.32
C MET A 62 31.79 -14.29 -16.49
N TYR A 63 32.74 -13.36 -16.50
CA TYR A 63 32.48 -11.95 -16.71
C TYR A 63 31.85 -11.68 -18.08
N THR A 64 32.40 -12.29 -19.13
CA THR A 64 31.88 -12.18 -20.50
C THR A 64 30.47 -12.76 -20.60
N LEU A 65 30.23 -13.94 -20.02
CA LEU A 65 28.92 -14.58 -20.01
C LEU A 65 27.86 -13.71 -19.31
N ARG A 66 28.20 -13.05 -18.20
CA ARG A 66 27.30 -12.10 -17.53
C ARG A 66 26.95 -10.92 -18.43
N GLN A 67 27.91 -10.38 -19.16
CA GLN A 67 27.66 -9.29 -20.11
C GLN A 67 26.75 -9.74 -21.26
N VAL A 68 27.03 -10.91 -21.84
CA VAL A 68 26.21 -11.49 -22.92
C VAL A 68 24.79 -11.75 -22.43
N LEU A 69 24.63 -12.31 -21.22
CA LEU A 69 23.33 -12.53 -20.61
C LEU A 69 22.57 -11.22 -20.43
N SER A 70 23.21 -10.20 -19.84
CA SER A 70 22.59 -8.87 -19.67
C SER A 70 22.17 -8.25 -21.02
N ALA A 71 22.97 -8.45 -22.07
CA ALA A 71 22.61 -8.03 -23.43
C ALA A 71 21.41 -8.81 -23.99
N LYS A 72 21.34 -10.13 -23.76
CA LYS A 72 20.20 -10.98 -24.14
C LYS A 72 18.93 -10.60 -23.39
N GLU A 73 19.02 -10.32 -22.09
CA GLU A 73 17.90 -9.87 -21.26
C GLU A 73 17.33 -8.54 -21.77
N ARG A 74 18.19 -7.56 -22.08
CA ARG A 74 17.76 -6.30 -22.71
C ARG A 74 17.10 -6.53 -24.06
N HIS A 75 17.66 -7.41 -24.90
CA HIS A 75 17.07 -7.73 -26.20
C HIS A 75 15.70 -8.41 -26.06
N ALA A 76 15.55 -9.33 -25.11
CA ALA A 76 14.28 -9.98 -24.81
C ALA A 76 13.23 -8.97 -24.30
N ALA A 77 13.62 -8.04 -23.42
CA ALA A 77 12.75 -6.95 -22.97
C ALA A 77 12.29 -6.06 -24.13
N GLU A 78 13.17 -5.76 -25.07
CA GLU A 78 12.84 -5.00 -26.27
C GLU A 78 11.87 -5.76 -27.20
N LEU A 79 12.08 -7.06 -27.40
CA LEU A 79 11.16 -7.90 -28.15
C LEU A 79 9.77 -7.95 -27.48
N LYS A 80 9.70 -8.12 -26.15
CA LYS A 80 8.44 -8.05 -25.39
C LYS A 80 7.73 -6.71 -25.58
N ARG A 81 8.48 -5.60 -25.56
CA ARG A 81 7.94 -4.25 -25.83
C ARG A 81 7.36 -4.15 -27.24
N LYS A 82 8.08 -4.62 -28.27
CA LYS A 82 7.61 -4.62 -29.66
C LYS A 82 6.36 -5.49 -29.87
N LEU A 83 6.26 -6.60 -29.13
CA LEU A 83 5.09 -7.48 -29.14
C LEU A 83 3.93 -6.97 -28.26
N GLY A 84 4.10 -5.86 -27.53
CA GLY A 84 3.07 -5.32 -26.64
C GLY A 84 2.94 -6.03 -25.28
N LEU A 85 3.82 -7.00 -25.00
CA LEU A 85 3.93 -7.76 -23.73
C LEU A 85 4.77 -7.00 -22.68
N SER A 86 4.58 -5.68 -22.63
CA SER A 86 5.24 -4.85 -21.63
C SER A 86 4.55 -5.05 -20.27
N PRO A 87 5.30 -5.12 -19.15
CA PRO A 87 4.71 -5.20 -17.81
C PRO A 87 3.65 -4.11 -17.53
N LEU A 88 3.84 -2.91 -18.11
CA LEU A 88 2.88 -1.81 -17.99
C LEU A 88 1.61 -2.05 -18.82
N SER A 89 1.73 -2.71 -19.96
CA SER A 89 0.59 -3.09 -20.82
C SER A 89 -0.29 -4.14 -20.13
N GLU A 90 0.33 -5.16 -19.53
CA GLU A 90 -0.37 -6.19 -18.75
C GLU A 90 -1.06 -5.59 -17.51
N LEU A 91 -0.39 -4.68 -16.79
CA LEU A 91 -0.99 -3.98 -15.66
C LEU A 91 -2.19 -3.14 -16.09
N LYS A 92 -2.05 -2.34 -17.16
CA LYS A 92 -3.13 -1.51 -17.68
C LYS A 92 -4.32 -2.37 -18.11
N GLN A 93 -4.08 -3.48 -18.81
CA GLN A 93 -5.13 -4.40 -19.22
C GLN A 93 -5.83 -5.04 -18.03
N ASN A 94 -5.09 -5.52 -17.02
CA ASN A 94 -5.68 -6.12 -15.83
C ASN A 94 -6.54 -5.11 -15.05
N ILE A 95 -6.04 -3.89 -14.82
CA ILE A 95 -6.82 -2.85 -14.12
C ILE A 95 -8.08 -2.47 -14.93
N THR A 96 -7.94 -2.26 -16.24
CA THR A 96 -9.07 -1.91 -17.11
C THR A 96 -10.12 -3.02 -17.07
N LYS A 97 -9.69 -4.28 -17.16
CA LYS A 97 -10.56 -5.45 -17.11
C LYS A 97 -11.22 -5.59 -15.75
N SER A 98 -10.46 -5.55 -14.65
CA SER A 98 -11.02 -5.62 -13.30
C SER A 98 -12.02 -4.50 -13.02
N TRP A 99 -11.77 -3.28 -13.51
CA TRP A 99 -12.72 -2.18 -13.42
C TRP A 99 -14.01 -2.47 -14.20
N GLN A 100 -13.88 -2.92 -15.46
CA GLN A 100 -15.01 -3.29 -16.30
C GLN A 100 -15.81 -4.45 -15.68
N ASP A 101 -15.12 -5.42 -15.11
CA ASP A 101 -15.71 -6.59 -14.43
C ASP A 101 -16.50 -6.14 -13.20
N VAL A 102 -16.00 -5.16 -12.44
CA VAL A 102 -16.74 -4.58 -11.30
C VAL A 102 -18.00 -3.86 -11.79
N GLN A 103 -17.92 -3.03 -12.83
CA GLN A 103 -19.08 -2.32 -13.38
C GLN A 103 -20.15 -3.26 -13.95
N THR A 104 -19.73 -4.37 -14.55
CA THR A 104 -20.63 -5.36 -15.16
C THR A 104 -21.00 -6.50 -14.20
N SER A 105 -20.41 -6.52 -13.00
CA SER A 105 -20.66 -7.57 -12.03
C SER A 105 -22.14 -7.60 -11.62
N ASN A 106 -22.67 -8.81 -11.47
CA ASN A 106 -24.02 -9.02 -10.94
C ASN A 106 -24.20 -8.36 -9.57
N ALA A 107 -23.14 -8.27 -8.75
CA ALA A 107 -23.21 -7.57 -7.47
C ALA A 107 -23.46 -6.06 -7.65
N TYR A 108 -22.74 -5.40 -8.56
CA TYR A 108 -22.95 -3.98 -8.87
C TYR A 108 -24.31 -3.73 -9.52
N LEU A 109 -24.70 -4.54 -10.51
CA LEU A 109 -26.00 -4.42 -11.17
C LEU A 109 -27.16 -4.70 -10.21
N SER A 110 -27.03 -5.70 -9.35
CA SER A 110 -28.05 -6.02 -8.34
C SER A 110 -28.13 -4.94 -7.27
N ALA A 111 -26.99 -4.41 -6.80
CA ALA A 111 -26.97 -3.30 -5.85
C ALA A 111 -27.54 -2.01 -6.46
N SER A 112 -27.25 -1.74 -7.73
CA SER A 112 -27.85 -0.60 -8.45
C SER A 112 -29.34 -0.79 -8.64
N SER A 113 -29.79 -2.00 -8.97
CA SER A 113 -31.21 -2.33 -9.11
C SER A 113 -31.93 -2.19 -7.77
N THR A 114 -31.38 -2.71 -6.67
CA THR A 114 -32.01 -2.60 -5.35
C THR A 114 -32.03 -1.16 -4.86
N LEU A 115 -31.01 -0.35 -5.16
CA LEU A 115 -31.04 1.08 -4.88
C LEU A 115 -32.12 1.80 -5.68
N ASP A 116 -32.29 1.46 -6.97
CA ASP A 116 -33.35 2.02 -7.79
C ASP A 116 -34.74 1.59 -7.28
N ASP A 117 -34.89 0.32 -6.89
CA ASP A 117 -36.11 -0.23 -6.29
C ASP A 117 -36.44 0.48 -4.97
N ILE A 118 -35.44 0.72 -4.10
CA ILE A 118 -35.63 1.44 -2.84
C ILE A 118 -36.01 2.90 -3.11
N ALA A 119 -35.31 3.59 -4.01
CA ALA A 119 -35.58 4.98 -4.37
C ALA A 119 -36.97 5.15 -5.01
N ASN A 120 -37.42 4.16 -5.78
CA ASN A 120 -38.74 4.16 -6.40
C ASN A 120 -39.84 3.57 -5.52
N SER A 121 -39.49 2.95 -4.39
CA SER A 121 -40.44 2.29 -3.50
C SER A 121 -41.48 3.27 -2.96
N GLU A 122 -42.70 2.77 -2.80
CA GLU A 122 -43.78 3.53 -2.19
C GLU A 122 -43.46 3.94 -0.75
N VAL A 123 -42.69 3.13 -0.03
CA VAL A 123 -42.27 3.43 1.35
C VAL A 123 -41.33 4.63 1.37
N TYR A 124 -40.33 4.67 0.48
CA TYR A 124 -39.41 5.81 0.36
C TYR A 124 -40.15 7.06 -0.12
N LYS A 125 -40.96 6.96 -1.20
CA LYS A 125 -41.75 8.08 -1.73
C LYS A 125 -42.73 8.62 -0.71
N LYS A 126 -43.46 7.76 0.00
CA LYS A 126 -44.41 8.17 1.05
C LYS A 126 -43.69 8.81 2.25
N THR A 127 -42.50 8.33 2.60
CA THR A 127 -41.66 8.95 3.64
C THR A 127 -41.15 10.32 3.19
N GLN A 128 -40.65 10.42 1.96
CA GLN A 128 -40.22 11.68 1.34
C GLN A 128 -41.38 12.67 1.26
N GLU A 129 -42.57 12.24 0.82
CA GLU A 129 -43.77 13.04 0.78
C GLU A 129 -44.23 13.46 2.17
N THR A 130 -44.21 12.55 3.16
CA THR A 130 -44.59 12.88 4.53
C THR A 130 -43.62 13.88 5.15
N LEU A 131 -42.32 13.68 4.96
CA LEU A 131 -41.29 14.61 5.43
C LEU A 131 -41.39 15.96 4.72
N SER A 132 -41.61 15.97 3.40
CA SER A 132 -41.80 17.19 2.62
C SER A 132 -43.06 17.94 3.05
N GLN A 133 -44.18 17.25 3.24
CA GLN A 133 -45.43 17.84 3.72
C GLN A 133 -45.29 18.37 5.15
N ALA A 134 -44.67 17.62 6.06
CA ALA A 134 -44.40 18.07 7.43
C ALA A 134 -43.43 19.25 7.43
N GLY A 135 -42.40 19.21 6.58
CA GLY A 135 -41.43 20.28 6.39
C GLY A 135 -42.05 21.55 5.85
N GLN A 136 -42.94 21.46 4.84
CA GLN A 136 -43.66 22.62 4.33
C GLN A 136 -44.64 23.19 5.35
N LYS A 137 -45.38 22.33 6.07
CA LYS A 137 -46.29 22.78 7.15
C LYS A 137 -45.52 23.47 8.28
N THR A 138 -44.37 22.93 8.67
CA THR A 138 -43.49 23.51 9.71
C THR A 138 -42.83 24.79 9.22
N SER A 139 -42.34 24.82 7.99
CA SER A 139 -41.72 26.01 7.37
C SER A 139 -42.73 27.16 7.22
N ALA A 140 -43.97 26.84 6.83
CA ALA A 140 -45.06 27.82 6.79
C ALA A 140 -45.42 28.34 8.19
N ALA A 141 -45.46 27.47 9.20
CA ALA A 141 -45.68 27.88 10.59
C ALA A 141 -44.54 28.76 11.12
N PHE A 142 -43.28 28.39 10.85
CA PHE A 142 -42.12 29.18 11.23
C PHE A 142 -42.10 30.56 10.56
N SER A 143 -42.41 30.63 9.25
CA SER A 143 -42.54 31.89 8.53
C SER A 143 -43.65 32.77 9.10
N THR A 144 -44.78 32.17 9.50
CA THR A 144 -45.91 32.89 10.12
C THR A 144 -45.53 33.49 11.46
N VAL A 145 -44.84 32.73 12.32
CA VAL A 145 -44.35 33.22 13.63
C VAL A 145 -43.28 34.30 13.43
N GLY A 146 -42.35 34.11 12.48
CA GLY A 146 -41.34 35.11 12.14
C GLY A 146 -41.93 36.43 11.61
N THR A 147 -43.00 36.33 10.81
CA THR A 147 -43.73 37.51 10.29
C THR A 147 -44.50 38.21 11.40
N ALA A 148 -45.15 37.48 12.31
CA ALA A 148 -45.86 38.07 13.45
C ALA A 148 -44.91 38.79 14.42
N ILE A 149 -43.73 38.23 14.69
CA ILE A 149 -42.69 38.86 15.50
C ILE A 149 -42.13 40.10 14.79
N SER A 150 -41.83 40.00 13.50
CA SER A 150 -41.31 41.13 12.71
C SER A 150 -42.32 42.29 12.64
N ARG A 151 -43.61 41.97 12.53
CA ARG A 151 -44.70 42.94 12.54
C ARG A 151 -44.84 43.60 13.92
N LYS A 152 -44.81 42.83 15.02
CA LYS A 152 -44.83 43.37 16.39
C LYS A 152 -43.62 44.28 16.69
N LEU A 153 -42.44 43.92 16.17
CA LEU A 153 -41.23 44.75 16.31
C LEU A 153 -41.29 46.01 15.44
N GLY A 154 -41.84 45.90 14.22
CA GLY A 154 -42.10 47.04 13.34
C GLY A 154 -43.08 48.04 13.97
N ASP A 155 -44.19 47.55 14.54
CA ASP A 155 -45.20 48.38 15.19
C ASP A 155 -44.64 49.12 16.42
N MET A 156 -43.75 48.50 17.20
CA MET A 156 -43.07 49.18 18.32
C MET A 156 -42.12 50.29 17.87
N ARG A 157 -41.48 50.15 16.70
CA ARG A 157 -40.61 51.19 16.11
C ARG A 157 -41.40 52.32 15.45
N ALA A 158 -42.69 52.12 15.19
CA ALA A 158 -43.58 53.09 14.55
C ALA A 158 -44.39 53.94 15.54
N LEU A 159 -44.25 53.73 16.86
CA LEU A 159 -44.89 54.58 17.86
C LEU A 159 -44.20 55.96 17.94
N PRO A 160 -44.94 57.08 17.94
CA PRO A 160 -44.36 58.41 18.13
C PRO A 160 -43.82 58.53 19.57
N PHE A 161 -42.57 58.96 19.72
CA PHE A 161 -41.99 59.34 21.00
C PHE A 161 -42.69 60.62 21.50
N SER A 162 -43.85 60.49 22.13
CA SER A 162 -44.51 61.62 22.79
C SER A 162 -43.93 61.76 24.19
N ASN A 163 -42.98 62.69 24.31
CA ASN A 163 -42.42 63.15 25.58
C ASN A 163 -43.54 63.74 26.45
N SER A 164 -43.81 63.14 27.61
CA SER A 164 -44.61 63.78 28.66
C SER A 164 -43.71 64.72 29.45
N PHE A 165 -43.80 66.02 29.18
CA PHE A 165 -43.44 67.11 30.09
C PHE A 165 -44.41 68.26 29.84
N GLY A 166 -45.19 68.60 30.87
CA GLY A 166 -46.20 69.65 30.85
C GLY A 166 -47.19 69.47 31.99
#